data_AF-A0A950W2U4-F1
#
_entry.id   AF-A0A950W2U4-F1
#
_cell.length_a   1.000
_cell.length_b   1.000
_cell.length_c   1.000
_cell.angle_alpha   90.00
_cell.angle_beta   90.00
_cell.angle_gamma   90.00
#
_symmetry.space_group_name_H-M   'P 1'
#
loop_
_entity.id
_entity.type
_entity.pdbx_description
1 polymer ?
#
loop_
_entity_poly.entity_id
_entity_poly.type
_entity_poly.pdbx_seq_one_letter_code
_entity_poly.pdbx_strand_id
1 'polypeptide(L)'
;MTDALTALDSTFLELEQQDDGALMHIGGVMVFDPLPGGGTPTVAELCANLAPRLGLLPRYSQRLSSPRTGRLSWPRWTEDERFDLAAHIGHAVLPAPGGRAELCRWAADFYSHRLDRTRPLWEMALITGLADGRWGLAHKTHHCLVDGVGSVDVAYLLLDAEPAPGEREAKAPAPAHQSAISRAGRPERASTSG
;
A
#
# COMPACT_ATOMS: atom_id res chain seq x y z
N MET A 1 10.17 9.13 15.74
CA MET A 1 8.75 8.74 15.60
C MET A 1 8.25 8.30 16.98
N THR A 2 7.03 8.66 17.38
CA THR A 2 6.50 8.35 18.73
C THR A 2 5.91 6.94 18.76
N ASP A 3 6.16 6.14 19.80
CA ASP A 3 5.64 4.76 19.86
C ASP A 3 4.12 4.66 20.11
N ALA A 4 3.48 5.76 20.48
CA ALA A 4 2.03 5.84 20.64
C ALA A 4 1.32 5.81 19.28
N LEU A 5 0.21 5.09 19.22
CA LEU A 5 -0.75 5.19 18.13
C LEU A 5 -1.45 6.55 18.16
N THR A 6 -1.80 7.07 16.98
CA THR A 6 -2.72 8.21 16.91
C THR A 6 -4.14 7.77 17.29
N ALA A 7 -5.03 8.73 17.54
CA ALA A 7 -6.44 8.43 17.79
C ALA A 7 -7.10 7.76 16.58
N LEU A 8 -6.71 8.15 15.36
CA LEU A 8 -7.22 7.57 14.11
C LEU A 8 -6.74 6.12 13.95
N ASP A 9 -5.45 5.87 14.16
CA ASP A 9 -4.85 4.51 14.12
C ASP A 9 -5.55 3.56 15.09
N SER A 10 -5.85 4.06 16.29
CA SER A 10 -6.54 3.30 17.33
C SER A 10 -7.97 2.95 16.91
N THR A 11 -8.66 3.88 16.23
CA THR A 11 -10.05 3.68 15.77
C THR A 11 -10.14 2.55 14.74
N PHE A 12 -9.19 2.45 13.80
CA PHE A 12 -9.18 1.35 12.83
C PHE A 12 -9.06 -0.01 13.52
N LEU A 13 -8.16 -0.14 14.49
CA LEU A 13 -7.97 -1.37 15.24
C LEU A 13 -9.22 -1.76 16.05
N GLU A 14 -9.92 -0.77 16.61
CA GLU A 14 -11.18 -0.97 17.32
C GLU A 14 -12.30 -1.43 16.40
N LEU A 15 -12.52 -0.76 15.28
CA LEU A 15 -13.55 -1.13 14.31
C LEU A 15 -13.37 -2.58 13.84
N GLU A 16 -12.15 -2.95 13.44
CA GLU A 16 -11.84 -4.33 13.05
C GLU A 16 -11.99 -5.31 14.23
N GLN A 17 -11.77 -4.88 15.48
CA GLN A 17 -11.99 -5.77 16.65
C GLN A 17 -13.49 -5.98 16.97
N GLN A 18 -14.36 -5.01 16.70
CA GLN A 18 -15.79 -5.09 17.00
C GLN A 18 -16.58 -5.89 15.96
N ASP A 19 -16.10 -5.92 14.72
CA ASP A 19 -16.76 -6.63 13.62
C ASP A 19 -15.73 -7.43 12.83
N ASP A 20 -15.89 -8.75 12.80
CA ASP A 20 -14.98 -9.65 12.09
C ASP A 20 -14.93 -9.41 10.57
N GLY A 21 -15.98 -8.83 9.98
CA GLY A 21 -16.04 -8.44 8.57
C GLY A 21 -15.43 -7.06 8.26
N ALA A 22 -15.16 -6.23 9.27
CA ALA A 22 -14.60 -4.90 9.09
C ALA A 22 -13.07 -4.96 8.93
N LEU A 23 -12.61 -5.53 7.83
CA LEU A 23 -11.18 -5.63 7.50
C LEU A 23 -10.58 -4.23 7.30
N MET A 24 -9.59 -3.86 8.12
CA MET A 24 -8.99 -2.52 8.12
C MET A 24 -7.60 -2.51 7.48
N HIS A 25 -7.45 -3.24 6.37
CA HIS A 25 -6.26 -3.22 5.54
C HIS A 25 -6.51 -2.64 4.16
N ILE A 26 -5.49 -2.00 3.62
CA ILE A 26 -5.39 -1.63 2.21
C ILE A 26 -4.43 -2.59 1.51
N GLY A 27 -4.57 -2.68 0.19
CA GLY A 27 -3.64 -3.47 -0.60
C GLY A 27 -3.95 -3.43 -2.07
N GLY A 28 -3.06 -4.04 -2.85
CA GLY A 28 -3.25 -4.22 -4.28
C GLY A 28 -2.29 -5.25 -4.86
N VAL A 29 -2.62 -5.69 -6.07
CA VAL A 29 -1.78 -6.59 -6.85
C VAL A 29 -1.14 -5.81 -7.99
N MET A 30 0.19 -5.86 -8.07
CA MET A 30 0.96 -5.40 -9.23
C MET A 30 1.33 -6.60 -10.09
N VAL A 31 1.22 -6.45 -11.41
CA VAL A 31 1.57 -7.50 -12.38
C VAL A 31 2.75 -6.99 -13.20
N PHE A 32 3.74 -7.85 -13.36
CA PHE A 32 4.99 -7.55 -14.02
C PHE A 32 5.24 -8.51 -15.17
N ASP A 33 5.95 -8.02 -16.18
CA ASP A 33 6.50 -8.84 -17.24
C ASP A 33 7.57 -9.81 -16.70
N PRO A 34 7.87 -10.90 -17.44
CA PRO A 34 8.95 -11.80 -17.08
C PRO A 34 10.26 -11.04 -16.87
N LEU A 35 11.11 -11.53 -15.97
CA LEU A 35 12.44 -10.94 -15.75
C LEU A 35 13.30 -10.97 -17.02
N PRO A 36 14.33 -10.11 -17.13
CA PRO A 36 15.34 -10.25 -18.18
C PRO A 36 15.96 -11.66 -18.15
N GLY A 37 15.80 -12.42 -19.24
CA GLY A 37 16.18 -13.86 -19.29
C GLY A 37 15.01 -14.83 -19.10
N GLY A 38 13.80 -14.32 -18.85
CA GLY A 38 12.59 -15.10 -18.62
C GLY A 38 12.38 -15.49 -17.16
N GLY A 39 11.16 -15.91 -16.84
CA GLY A 39 10.79 -16.35 -15.49
C GLY A 39 10.44 -15.22 -14.53
N THR A 40 10.48 -15.55 -13.24
CA THR A 40 9.97 -14.73 -12.14
C THR A 40 11.03 -14.67 -11.03
N PRO A 41 11.05 -13.62 -10.19
CA PRO A 41 11.97 -13.60 -9.05
C PRO A 41 11.63 -14.73 -8.07
N THR A 42 12.62 -15.12 -7.29
CA THR A 42 12.44 -15.95 -6.10
C THR A 42 12.08 -15.08 -4.89
N VAL A 43 11.51 -15.68 -3.85
CA VAL A 43 11.27 -14.98 -2.57
C VAL A 43 12.58 -14.42 -2.00
N ALA A 44 13.69 -15.14 -2.12
CA ALA A 44 14.99 -14.69 -1.64
C ALA A 44 15.48 -13.42 -2.37
N GLU A 45 15.33 -13.37 -3.69
CA GLU A 45 15.66 -12.18 -4.49
C GLU A 45 14.75 -10.99 -4.14
N LEU A 46 13.46 -11.24 -3.91
CA LEU A 46 12.52 -10.21 -3.47
C LEU A 46 12.90 -9.68 -2.06
N CYS A 47 13.25 -10.56 -1.12
CA CYS A 47 13.75 -10.17 0.19
C CYS A 47 15.02 -9.32 0.09
N ALA A 48 15.98 -9.72 -0.75
CA ALA A 48 17.21 -8.98 -0.97
C ALA A 48 16.95 -7.58 -1.54
N ASN A 49 15.93 -7.44 -2.40
CA ASN A 49 15.50 -6.14 -2.93
C ASN A 49 14.81 -5.27 -1.86
N LEU A 50 13.97 -5.86 -1.01
CA LEU A 50 13.21 -5.13 0.00
C LEU A 50 14.02 -4.73 1.24
N ALA A 51 14.98 -5.55 1.67
CA ALA A 51 15.71 -5.36 2.92
C ALA A 51 16.37 -3.97 3.07
N PRO A 52 17.04 -3.39 2.04
CA PRO A 52 17.61 -2.05 2.16
C PRO A 52 16.57 -0.95 2.39
N ARG A 53 15.36 -1.12 1.84
CA ARG A 53 14.27 -0.12 1.91
C ARG A 53 13.54 -0.17 3.24
N LEU A 54 13.44 -1.35 3.85
CA LEU A 54 12.89 -1.50 5.21
C LEU A 54 13.71 -0.73 6.26
N GLY A 55 15.02 -0.57 6.05
CA GLY A 55 15.85 0.28 6.91
C GLY A 55 15.41 1.75 6.94
N LEU A 56 14.67 2.21 5.92
CA LEU A 56 14.11 3.56 5.83
C LEU A 56 12.71 3.64 6.45
N LEU A 57 12.06 2.50 6.71
CA LEU A 57 10.70 2.39 7.25
C LEU A 57 10.68 1.56 8.54
N PRO A 58 11.17 2.10 9.67
CA PRO A 58 11.26 1.36 10.94
C PRO A 58 9.93 0.74 11.40
N ARG A 59 8.79 1.32 11.01
CA ARG A 59 7.45 0.79 11.36
C ARG A 59 7.19 -0.60 10.77
N TYR A 60 7.82 -0.95 9.66
CA TYR A 60 7.62 -2.24 9.01
C TYR A 60 8.28 -3.41 9.74
N SER A 61 9.24 -3.17 10.62
CA SER A 61 9.81 -4.19 11.50
C SER A 61 9.22 -4.16 12.92
N GLN A 62 8.23 -3.30 13.15
CA GLN A 62 7.58 -3.15 14.45
C GLN A 62 6.20 -3.77 14.46
N ARG A 63 5.81 -4.25 15.63
CA ARG A 63 4.50 -4.83 15.91
C ARG A 63 3.75 -4.02 16.96
N LEU A 64 2.48 -4.34 17.16
CA LEU A 64 1.74 -3.85 18.31
C LEU A 64 2.20 -4.55 19.59
N SER A 65 2.28 -3.81 20.69
CA SER A 65 2.59 -4.36 22.01
C SER A 65 1.52 -5.34 22.52
N SER A 66 0.28 -5.23 22.01
CA SER A 66 -0.83 -6.15 22.25
C SER A 66 -1.71 -6.26 21.00
N PRO A 67 -2.26 -7.44 20.67
CA PRO A 67 -3.14 -7.61 19.51
C PRO A 67 -4.56 -7.04 19.74
N ARG A 68 -4.91 -6.62 20.96
CA ARG A 68 -6.25 -6.15 21.32
C ARG A 68 -6.25 -4.69 21.75
N THR A 69 -7.29 -3.96 21.38
CA THR A 69 -7.62 -2.60 21.82
C THR A 69 -8.70 -2.59 22.90
N GLY A 70 -8.90 -1.45 23.59
CA GLY A 70 -10.02 -1.23 24.52
C GLY A 70 -9.85 -1.75 25.96
N ARG A 71 -8.61 -1.94 26.46
CA ARG A 71 -8.34 -2.15 27.91
C ARG A 71 -7.95 -0.81 28.59
N LEU A 72 -7.49 -0.83 29.84
CA LEU A 72 -6.94 0.36 30.53
C LEU A 72 -5.70 0.99 29.84
N SER A 73 -5.22 0.42 28.73
CA SER A 73 -4.08 0.92 27.96
C SER A 73 -4.27 0.66 26.47
N TRP A 74 -3.85 1.63 25.66
CA TRP A 74 -3.74 1.47 24.21
C TRP A 74 -2.45 0.73 23.83
N PRO A 75 -2.49 -0.13 22.78
CA PRO A 75 -1.28 -0.71 22.25
C PRO A 75 -0.35 0.38 21.71
N ARG A 76 0.94 0.05 21.70
CA ARG A 76 2.02 0.90 21.20
C ARG A 76 2.81 0.12 20.18
N TRP A 77 3.46 0.82 19.26
CA TRP A 77 4.47 0.22 18.41
C TRP A 77 5.66 -0.23 19.27
N THR A 78 6.17 -1.42 19.00
CA THR A 78 7.34 -1.98 19.66
C THR A 78 8.15 -2.78 18.65
N GLU A 79 9.47 -2.85 18.84
CA GLU A 79 10.33 -3.69 18.02
C GLU A 79 9.87 -5.15 18.07
N ASP A 80 9.89 -5.81 16.92
CA ASP A 80 9.74 -7.25 16.86
C ASP A 80 11.12 -7.92 16.82
N GLU A 81 11.58 -8.42 17.96
CA GLU A 81 12.86 -9.15 18.08
C GLU A 81 12.91 -10.41 17.21
N ARG A 82 11.77 -10.89 16.74
CA ARG A 82 11.63 -12.08 15.89
C ARG A 82 11.31 -11.71 14.44
N PHE A 83 11.48 -10.44 14.07
CA PHE A 83 11.19 -9.98 12.73
C PHE A 83 12.02 -10.76 11.70
N ASP A 84 11.32 -11.43 10.80
CA ASP A 84 11.89 -12.11 9.65
C ASP A 84 11.12 -11.66 8.41
N LEU A 85 11.81 -10.93 7.53
CA LEU A 85 11.27 -10.45 6.27
C LEU A 85 10.69 -11.58 5.41
N ALA A 86 11.39 -12.71 5.32
CA ALA A 86 10.92 -13.83 4.50
C ALA A 86 9.59 -14.40 5.02
N ALA A 87 9.38 -14.37 6.33
CA ALA A 87 8.13 -14.82 6.95
C ALA A 87 6.94 -13.87 6.70
N HIS A 88 7.16 -12.68 6.15
CA HIS A 88 6.10 -11.75 5.69
C HIS A 88 5.80 -11.89 4.20
N ILE A 89 6.58 -12.70 3.46
CA ILE A 89 6.45 -12.88 2.02
C ILE A 89 6.02 -14.32 1.72
N GLY A 90 4.75 -14.49 1.41
CA GLY A 90 4.21 -15.76 0.89
C GLY A 90 4.59 -15.98 -0.58
N HIS A 91 4.47 -17.23 -1.03
CA HIS A 91 4.54 -17.59 -2.45
C HIS A 91 3.25 -18.29 -2.85
N ALA A 92 2.61 -17.77 -3.89
CA ALA A 92 1.42 -18.33 -4.50
C ALA A 92 1.70 -18.74 -5.95
N VAL A 93 1.17 -19.88 -6.36
CA VAL A 93 1.19 -20.35 -7.74
C VAL A 93 -0.25 -20.43 -8.21
N LEU A 94 -0.61 -19.64 -9.23
CA LEU A 94 -1.95 -19.69 -9.80
C LEU A 94 -2.13 -20.96 -10.63
N PRO A 95 -3.32 -21.59 -10.58
CA PRO A 95 -3.63 -22.68 -11.47
C PRO A 95 -3.71 -22.19 -12.92
N ALA A 96 -3.39 -23.07 -13.87
CA ALA A 96 -3.62 -22.80 -15.28
C ALA A 96 -5.12 -22.49 -15.53
N PRO A 97 -5.45 -21.52 -16.41
CA PRO A 97 -4.56 -20.84 -17.35
C PRO A 97 -3.81 -19.61 -16.81
N GLY A 98 -3.92 -19.29 -15.51
CA GLY A 98 -3.19 -18.16 -14.92
C GLY A 98 -3.70 -16.78 -15.39
N GLY A 99 -4.95 -16.70 -15.85
CA GLY A 99 -5.53 -15.48 -16.38
C GLY A 99 -6.08 -14.55 -15.30
N ARG A 100 -6.78 -13.51 -15.76
CA ARG A 100 -7.43 -12.53 -14.87
C ARG A 100 -8.37 -13.20 -13.86
N ALA A 101 -9.12 -14.22 -14.29
CA ALA A 101 -10.11 -14.88 -13.43
C ALA A 101 -9.44 -15.61 -12.26
N GLU A 102 -8.35 -16.33 -12.53
CA GLU A 102 -7.57 -17.04 -11.51
C GLU A 102 -6.94 -16.04 -10.53
N LEU A 103 -6.37 -14.95 -11.05
CA LEU A 103 -5.79 -13.90 -10.23
C LEU A 103 -6.84 -13.22 -9.35
N CYS A 104 -8.01 -12.86 -9.89
CA CYS A 104 -9.08 -12.24 -9.12
C CYS A 104 -9.64 -13.18 -8.05
N ARG A 105 -9.77 -14.48 -8.32
CA ARG A 105 -10.20 -15.46 -7.31
C ARG A 105 -9.17 -15.57 -6.18
N TRP A 106 -7.90 -15.69 -6.52
CA TRP A 106 -6.83 -15.73 -5.52
C TRP A 106 -6.77 -14.43 -4.69
N ALA A 107 -6.86 -13.28 -5.36
CA ALA A 107 -6.85 -11.98 -4.69
C ALA A 107 -8.08 -11.81 -3.77
N ALA A 108 -9.26 -12.27 -4.19
CA ALA A 108 -10.46 -12.21 -3.37
C ALA A 108 -10.29 -13.00 -2.06
N ASP A 109 -9.72 -14.21 -2.12
CA ASP A 109 -9.40 -14.98 -0.92
C ASP A 109 -8.33 -14.26 -0.09
N PHE A 110 -7.20 -13.90 -0.69
CA PHE A 110 -6.10 -13.22 -0.01
C PHE A 110 -6.59 -11.99 0.76
N TYR A 111 -7.35 -11.08 0.14
CA TYR A 111 -7.84 -9.85 0.80
C TYR A 111 -9.01 -10.06 1.75
N SER A 112 -9.61 -11.25 1.82
CA SER A 112 -10.70 -11.56 2.77
C SER A 112 -10.20 -11.96 4.16
N HIS A 113 -8.89 -12.15 4.34
CA HIS A 113 -8.30 -12.53 5.63
C HIS A 113 -7.64 -11.35 6.32
N ARG A 114 -7.85 -11.26 7.64
CA ARG A 114 -7.23 -10.29 8.54
C ARG A 114 -5.72 -10.51 8.63
N LEU A 115 -4.99 -9.44 8.90
CA LEU A 115 -3.59 -9.52 9.29
C LEU A 115 -3.47 -10.04 10.74
N ASP A 116 -2.43 -10.83 10.99
CA ASP A 116 -2.07 -11.26 12.34
C ASP A 116 -1.49 -10.10 13.16
N ARG A 117 -2.27 -9.62 14.12
CA ARG A 117 -1.91 -8.48 14.98
C ARG A 117 -0.80 -8.77 15.99
N THR A 118 -0.28 -9.99 16.04
CA THR A 118 0.89 -10.34 16.85
C THR A 118 2.22 -10.05 16.14
N ARG A 119 2.17 -9.70 14.85
CA ARG A 119 3.31 -9.44 13.97
C ARG A 119 3.24 -8.00 13.43
N PRO A 120 4.28 -7.51 12.73
CA PRO A 120 4.16 -6.31 11.92
C PRO A 120 2.98 -6.40 10.97
N LEU A 121 2.18 -5.34 10.91
CA LEU A 121 0.85 -5.33 10.30
C LEU A 121 0.89 -5.13 8.78
N TRP A 122 1.65 -5.98 8.12
CA TRP A 122 1.71 -6.07 6.66
C TRP A 122 2.13 -7.47 6.22
N GLU A 123 1.74 -7.85 5.02
CA GLU A 123 2.18 -9.07 4.35
C GLU A 123 2.25 -8.85 2.83
N MET A 124 3.08 -9.65 2.17
CA MET A 124 3.21 -9.68 0.72
C MET A 124 3.09 -11.12 0.22
N ALA A 125 2.70 -11.27 -1.04
CA ALA A 125 2.74 -12.55 -1.72
C ALA A 125 3.31 -12.39 -3.13
N LEU A 126 4.39 -13.13 -3.41
CA LEU A 126 4.88 -13.35 -4.75
C LEU A 126 3.91 -14.31 -5.45
N ILE A 127 3.35 -13.89 -6.59
CA ILE A 127 2.41 -14.66 -7.37
C ILE A 127 3.08 -15.11 -8.66
N THR A 128 3.08 -16.41 -8.93
CA THR A 128 3.64 -17.04 -10.12
C THR A 128 2.58 -17.84 -10.86
N GLY A 129 2.88 -18.30 -12.08
CA GLY A 129 1.93 -19.05 -12.90
C GLY A 129 0.89 -18.17 -13.59
N LEU A 130 1.12 -16.86 -13.71
CA LEU A 130 0.29 -16.00 -14.55
C LEU A 130 0.55 -16.30 -16.04
N ALA A 131 -0.46 -16.03 -16.86
CA ALA A 131 -0.37 -16.14 -18.31
C ALA A 131 0.78 -15.29 -18.88
N ASP A 132 1.33 -15.73 -20.01
CA ASP A 132 2.44 -15.09 -20.73
C ASP A 132 3.77 -15.06 -19.96
N GLY A 133 3.92 -15.94 -18.96
CA GLY A 133 5.11 -16.01 -18.11
C GLY A 133 5.24 -14.85 -17.12
N ARG A 134 4.19 -14.03 -16.99
CA ARG A 134 4.14 -12.90 -16.05
C ARG A 134 4.17 -13.38 -14.60
N TRP A 135 4.43 -12.43 -13.72
CA TRP A 135 4.33 -12.63 -12.28
C TRP A 135 3.63 -11.46 -11.62
N GLY A 136 3.23 -11.64 -10.37
CA GLY A 136 2.57 -10.60 -9.60
C GLY A 136 3.16 -10.47 -8.21
N LEU A 137 2.89 -9.32 -7.60
CA LEU A 137 3.18 -9.06 -6.21
C LEU A 137 1.96 -8.45 -5.57
N ALA A 138 1.32 -9.20 -4.69
CA ALA A 138 0.29 -8.67 -3.81
C ALA A 138 0.94 -8.10 -2.56
N HIS A 139 0.38 -7.01 -2.08
CA HIS A 139 0.68 -6.48 -0.76
C HIS A 139 -0.62 -6.21 -0.01
N LYS A 140 -0.54 -6.27 1.31
CA LYS A 140 -1.61 -5.93 2.23
C LYS A 140 -1.00 -5.28 3.47
N THR A 141 -1.53 -4.13 3.86
CA THR A 141 -1.03 -3.34 4.99
C THR A 141 -2.20 -2.80 5.80
N HIS A 142 -2.13 -2.87 7.12
CA HIS A 142 -3.19 -2.35 7.98
C HIS A 142 -3.20 -0.81 8.00
N HIS A 143 -4.39 -0.18 7.99
CA HIS A 143 -4.57 1.27 7.96
C HIS A 143 -3.80 2.01 9.06
N CYS A 144 -3.73 1.44 10.26
CA CYS A 144 -2.99 2.04 11.38
C CYS A 144 -1.46 2.13 11.16
N LEU A 145 -0.89 1.40 10.18
CA LEU A 145 0.51 1.51 9.81
C LEU A 145 0.78 2.74 8.92
N VAL A 146 -0.23 3.18 8.14
CA VAL A 146 -0.09 4.11 7.02
C VAL A 146 -0.75 5.47 7.18
N ASP A 147 -1.83 5.58 7.97
CA ASP A 147 -2.71 6.74 7.94
C ASP A 147 -2.29 7.91 8.85
N GLY A 148 -1.04 7.92 9.31
CA GLY A 148 -0.46 9.00 10.11
C GLY A 148 -0.14 10.27 9.30
N VAL A 149 0.69 10.15 8.25
CA VAL A 149 1.04 11.19 7.26
C VAL A 149 1.83 10.46 6.15
N GLY A 150 1.21 10.11 5.02
CA GLY A 150 1.94 9.55 3.86
C GLY A 150 1.37 8.23 3.34
N SER A 151 0.16 8.27 2.78
CA SER A 151 -0.51 7.13 2.15
C SER A 151 0.10 6.76 0.79
N VAL A 152 1.40 6.45 0.73
CA VAL A 152 2.09 5.91 -0.46
C VAL A 152 3.09 4.84 -0.01
N ASP A 153 2.60 3.76 0.58
CA ASP A 153 3.46 2.89 1.40
C ASP A 153 4.19 1.78 0.62
N VAL A 154 3.59 1.24 -0.45
CA VAL A 154 4.19 0.11 -1.18
C VAL A 154 4.81 0.50 -2.53
N ALA A 155 4.32 1.55 -3.20
CA ALA A 155 4.96 2.05 -4.41
C ALA A 155 6.38 2.57 -4.14
N TYR A 156 6.64 3.18 -2.98
CA TYR A 156 8.00 3.57 -2.57
C TYR A 156 8.88 2.39 -2.14
N LEU A 157 8.29 1.31 -1.60
CA LEU A 157 9.02 0.10 -1.20
C LEU A 157 9.40 -0.79 -2.38
N LEU A 158 8.65 -0.77 -3.47
CA LEU A 158 8.83 -1.71 -4.59
C LEU A 158 9.23 -1.05 -5.91
N LEU A 159 8.96 0.24 -6.09
CA LEU A 159 9.28 0.96 -7.32
C LEU A 159 10.29 2.05 -7.00
N ASP A 160 11.46 1.98 -7.63
CA ASP A 160 12.35 3.14 -7.68
C ASP A 160 11.60 4.26 -8.40
N ALA A 161 11.38 5.39 -7.72
CA ALA A 161 10.75 6.58 -8.31
C ALA A 161 11.65 7.26 -9.37
N GLU A 162 12.91 6.83 -9.48
CA GLU A 162 13.86 7.30 -10.48
C GLU A 162 14.13 6.18 -11.50
N PRO A 163 13.81 6.38 -12.79
CA PRO A 163 14.45 5.59 -13.84
C PRO A 163 15.97 5.78 -13.69
N ALA A 164 16.76 4.73 -13.92
CA ALA A 164 18.21 4.83 -13.93
C ALA A 164 18.66 6.11 -14.67
N PRO A 165 19.57 6.92 -14.11
CA PRO A 165 19.93 8.22 -14.68
C PRO A 165 20.59 8.00 -16.05
N GLY A 166 19.81 8.12 -17.12
CA GLY A 166 20.30 7.80 -18.46
C GLY A 166 19.37 8.20 -19.60
N GLU A 167 18.05 8.24 -19.42
CA GLU A 167 17.14 8.53 -20.54
C GLU A 167 15.96 9.41 -20.13
N ARG A 168 16.22 10.71 -20.01
CA ARG A 168 15.15 11.71 -20.14
C ARG A 168 15.66 12.87 -20.97
N GLU A 169 15.41 12.78 -22.28
CA GLU A 169 15.49 13.92 -23.17
C GLU A 169 14.43 14.93 -22.71
N ALA A 170 14.89 16.09 -22.21
CA ALA A 170 14.05 17.08 -21.58
C ALA A 170 13.08 17.69 -22.60
N LYS A 171 11.81 17.28 -22.57
CA LYS A 171 10.75 17.98 -23.31
C LYS A 171 10.41 19.28 -22.59
N ALA A 172 10.62 20.41 -23.26
CA ALA A 172 10.31 21.74 -22.73
C ALA A 172 8.83 21.86 -22.32
N PRO A 173 8.52 22.57 -21.22
CA PRO A 173 7.17 22.68 -20.71
C PRO A 173 6.26 23.44 -21.67
N ALA A 174 5.07 22.91 -21.92
CA ALA A 174 4.04 23.58 -22.70
C ALA A 174 3.45 24.78 -21.92
N PRO A 175 3.03 25.86 -22.61
CA PRO A 175 2.55 27.07 -21.96
C PRO A 175 1.17 26.87 -21.29
N ALA A 176 1.02 27.47 -20.11
CA ALA A 176 -0.19 27.38 -19.29
C ALA A 176 -1.37 28.18 -19.89
N HIS A 177 -2.54 27.53 -20.01
CA HIS A 177 -3.79 28.19 -20.36
C HIS A 177 -4.36 28.96 -19.15
N GLN A 178 -4.43 30.29 -19.25
CA GLN A 178 -5.16 31.14 -18.30
C GLN A 178 -6.66 31.00 -18.54
N SER A 179 -7.40 30.55 -17.51
CA SER A 179 -8.87 30.52 -17.54
C SER A 179 -9.43 31.87 -17.07
N ALA A 180 -10.11 32.59 -17.97
CA ALA A 180 -10.81 33.83 -17.67
C ALA A 180 -12.17 33.54 -17.01
N ILE A 181 -12.34 33.96 -15.75
CA ILE A 181 -13.65 33.96 -15.09
C ILE A 181 -14.38 35.24 -15.49
N SER A 182 -15.41 35.10 -16.33
CA SER A 182 -16.31 36.19 -16.72
C SER A 182 -17.30 36.51 -15.59
N ARG A 183 -17.27 37.75 -15.07
CA ARG A 183 -18.26 38.27 -14.11
C ARG A 183 -19.54 38.65 -14.87
N ALA A 184 -20.60 37.86 -14.71
CA ALA A 184 -21.93 38.19 -15.18
C ALA A 184 -22.54 39.35 -14.35
N GLY A 185 -23.28 40.21 -15.05
CA GLY A 185 -23.72 41.54 -14.64
C GLY A 185 -24.70 41.60 -13.46
N ARG A 186 -24.64 42.74 -12.76
CA ARG A 186 -25.60 43.19 -11.74
C ARG A 186 -26.70 44.00 -12.44
N PRO A 187 -28.00 43.81 -12.12
CA PRO A 187 -29.05 44.60 -12.76
C PRO A 187 -29.16 46.01 -12.17
N GLU A 188 -29.32 47.01 -13.04
CA GLU A 188 -29.63 48.41 -12.73
C GLU A 188 -31.02 48.56 -12.11
N ARG A 189 -31.13 49.37 -11.05
CA ARG A 189 -32.40 49.92 -10.57
C ARG A 189 -32.59 51.29 -11.19
N ALA A 190 -33.66 51.45 -11.97
CA ALA A 190 -34.12 52.74 -12.45
C ALA A 190 -34.65 53.58 -11.29
N SER A 191 -34.11 54.79 -11.13
CA SER A 191 -34.71 55.87 -10.35
C SER A 191 -35.18 56.95 -11.33
N THR A 192 -36.48 57.22 -11.26
CA THR A 192 -37.19 58.30 -11.97
C THR A 192 -36.79 59.67 -11.45
N SER A 193 -36.68 60.61 -12.38
CA SER A 193 -36.36 62.03 -12.21
C SER A 193 -37.36 62.79 -11.35
N GLY A 194 -36.84 63.77 -10.62
CA GLY A 194 -37.50 64.97 -10.14
C GLY A 194 -36.48 66.10 -10.17
#